data_AF-A0A1B6D7R2-F1
#
_entry.id   AF-A0A1B6D7R2-F1
#
_cell.length_a   1.000
_cell.length_b   1.000
_cell.length_c   1.000
_cell.angle_alpha   90.00
_cell.angle_beta   90.00
_cell.angle_gamma   90.00
#
_symmetry.space_group_name_H-M   'P 1'
#
loop_
_entity.id
_entity.type
_entity.pdbx_description
1 polymer ?
#
loop_
_entity_poly.entity_id
_entity_poly.type
_entity_poly.pdbx_seq_one_letter_code
_entity_poly.pdbx_strand_id
1 'polypeptide(L)'
;MKCFITWTVTLTVFITWASAVNETLRDEAKEYLRNVSKALNELQHQYNLADWAFQTNVTDENQENLAYYQEQFNNFPVTEYPWTTFGDDDVIRQAKKYGFLTPQSVYDKVHDTREELNDVINQMVEIFSEETVCSYTDKNVCNLTFNPDLQHIFKTSTNPEELKYYWLTYQNKLGKDLKQLYSRYVKLSNKIAQIRNYTNRAEMWIEDYEGPPVAEFPSVMLGLYDQIAPLYKQIF
;
A
#
# COMPACT_ATOMS: atom_id res chain seq x y z
N MET A 1 -2.88 -40.93 -62.78
CA MET A 1 -2.02 -39.74 -62.96
C MET A 1 -2.44 -38.69 -61.93
N LYS A 2 -1.52 -38.30 -61.03
CA LYS A 2 -1.53 -37.12 -60.11
C LYS A 2 -2.61 -37.06 -59.01
N CYS A 3 -2.39 -36.53 -57.81
CA CYS A 3 -1.22 -36.22 -56.98
C CYS A 3 -1.83 -35.78 -55.63
N PHE A 4 -1.64 -36.52 -54.53
CA PHE A 4 -2.03 -36.08 -53.18
C PHE A 4 -0.82 -35.38 -52.55
N ILE A 5 -0.81 -34.04 -52.52
CA ILE A 5 0.26 -33.25 -51.90
C ILE A 5 -0.14 -32.93 -50.45
N THR A 6 0.72 -33.43 -49.57
CA THR A 6 0.87 -33.21 -48.13
C THR A 6 0.72 -31.75 -47.70
N TRP A 7 -0.12 -31.51 -46.68
CA TRP A 7 -0.33 -30.19 -46.03
C TRP A 7 -0.14 -30.28 -44.50
N THR A 8 0.89 -30.96 -44.01
CA THR A 8 1.07 -31.21 -42.56
C THR A 8 2.48 -30.98 -41.99
N VAL A 9 3.36 -30.20 -42.66
CA VAL A 9 4.75 -29.98 -42.17
C VAL A 9 5.05 -28.55 -41.72
N THR A 10 4.15 -27.58 -41.90
CA THR A 10 4.43 -26.17 -41.56
C THR A 10 3.99 -25.74 -40.15
N LEU A 11 3.07 -26.45 -39.47
CA LEU A 11 2.59 -26.02 -38.15
C LEU A 11 3.55 -26.40 -36.99
N THR A 12 4.27 -27.50 -37.12
CA THR A 12 5.11 -28.03 -36.03
C THR A 12 6.38 -27.21 -35.80
N VAL A 13 7.01 -26.71 -36.87
CA VAL A 13 8.24 -25.92 -36.78
C VAL A 13 8.01 -24.57 -36.09
N PHE A 14 6.91 -23.87 -36.42
CA PHE A 14 6.57 -22.60 -35.76
C PHE A 14 6.25 -22.77 -34.28
N ILE A 15 5.56 -23.85 -33.89
CA ILE A 15 5.27 -24.15 -32.48
C ILE A 15 6.57 -24.40 -31.71
N THR A 16 7.51 -25.18 -32.25
CA THR A 16 8.78 -25.46 -31.56
C THR A 16 9.66 -24.21 -31.39
N TRP A 17 9.67 -23.30 -32.36
CA TRP A 17 10.43 -22.05 -32.26
C TRP A 17 9.83 -21.10 -31.23
N ALA A 18 8.51 -20.94 -31.21
CA ALA A 18 7.83 -20.11 -30.21
C ALA A 18 8.04 -20.65 -28.78
N SER A 19 8.00 -21.97 -28.58
CA SER A 19 8.28 -22.59 -27.30
C SER A 19 9.72 -22.39 -26.84
N ALA A 20 10.71 -22.55 -27.73
CA ALA A 20 12.11 -22.34 -27.40
C ALA A 20 12.43 -20.86 -27.07
N VAL A 21 11.85 -19.90 -27.82
CA VAL A 21 12.00 -18.47 -27.52
C VAL A 21 11.37 -18.12 -26.15
N ASN A 22 10.23 -18.71 -25.81
CA ASN A 22 9.60 -18.50 -24.50
C ASN A 22 10.40 -19.11 -23.35
N GLU A 23 11.12 -20.21 -23.59
CA GLU A 23 12.01 -20.83 -22.60
C GLU A 23 13.26 -19.99 -22.36
N THR A 24 13.94 -19.51 -23.41
CA THR A 24 15.10 -18.63 -23.28
C THR A 24 14.74 -17.32 -22.56
N LEU A 25 13.62 -16.69 -22.92
CA LEU A 25 13.16 -15.45 -22.30
C LEU A 25 12.83 -15.63 -20.81
N ARG A 26 12.31 -16.81 -20.45
CA ARG A 26 12.04 -17.17 -19.05
C ARG A 26 13.32 -17.29 -18.24
N ASP A 27 14.35 -17.92 -18.80
CA ASP A 27 15.64 -18.08 -18.12
C ASP A 27 16.35 -16.73 -17.92
N GLU A 28 16.30 -15.86 -18.92
CA GLU A 28 16.77 -14.47 -18.81
C GLU A 28 16.01 -13.71 -17.71
N ALA A 29 14.67 -13.83 -17.68
CA ALA A 29 13.85 -13.19 -16.65
C ALA A 29 14.14 -13.71 -15.23
N LYS A 30 14.46 -15.00 -15.09
CA LYS A 30 14.91 -15.60 -13.82
C LYS A 30 16.25 -15.06 -13.37
N GLU A 31 17.20 -14.90 -14.29
CA GLU A 31 18.49 -14.30 -13.99
C GLU A 31 18.34 -12.83 -13.62
N TYR A 32 17.50 -12.09 -14.34
CA TYR A 32 17.15 -10.71 -14.01
C TYR A 32 16.60 -10.58 -12.59
N LEU A 33 15.62 -11.41 -12.20
CA LEU A 33 15.08 -11.42 -10.83
C LEU A 33 16.16 -11.66 -9.77
N ARG A 34 17.11 -12.59 -10.00
CA ARG A 34 18.23 -12.83 -9.08
C ARG A 34 19.12 -11.60 -8.93
N ASN A 35 19.43 -10.94 -10.04
CA ASN A 35 20.28 -9.75 -10.05
C ASN A 35 19.60 -8.56 -9.39
N VAL A 36 18.32 -8.32 -9.71
CA VAL A 36 17.50 -7.28 -9.07
C VAL A 36 17.37 -7.53 -7.57
N SER A 37 17.10 -8.76 -7.16
CA SER A 37 16.98 -9.11 -5.75
C SER A 37 18.25 -8.77 -4.99
N LYS A 38 19.41 -9.15 -5.53
CA LYS A 38 20.71 -8.83 -4.92
C LYS A 38 20.95 -7.31 -4.83
N ALA A 39 20.69 -6.58 -5.92
CA ALA A 39 20.92 -5.14 -5.98
C ALA A 39 19.98 -4.35 -5.05
N LEU A 40 18.69 -4.67 -5.06
CA LEU A 40 17.70 -4.02 -4.20
C LEU A 40 17.92 -4.37 -2.72
N ASN A 41 18.38 -5.58 -2.39
CA ASN A 41 18.71 -5.92 -0.99
C ASN A 41 19.86 -5.07 -0.44
N GLU A 42 20.92 -4.85 -1.23
CA GLU A 42 22.01 -3.97 -0.84
C GLU A 42 21.53 -2.53 -0.66
N LEU A 43 20.74 -2.02 -1.62
CA LEU A 43 20.19 -0.68 -1.54
C LEU A 43 19.25 -0.50 -0.34
N GLN A 44 18.38 -1.48 -0.09
CA GLN A 44 17.48 -1.49 1.07
C GLN A 44 18.25 -1.52 2.38
N HIS A 45 19.38 -2.23 2.44
CA HIS A 45 20.24 -2.23 3.61
C HIS A 45 20.76 -0.81 3.92
N GLN A 46 21.28 -0.11 2.91
CA GLN A 46 21.75 1.27 3.09
C GLN A 46 20.63 2.23 3.47
N TYR A 47 19.46 2.11 2.82
CA TYR A 47 18.27 2.87 3.20
C TYR A 47 17.89 2.64 4.67
N ASN A 48 17.86 1.39 5.14
CA ASN A 48 17.50 1.07 6.53
C ASN A 48 18.51 1.64 7.53
N LEU A 49 19.81 1.65 7.19
CA LEU A 49 20.83 2.28 8.03
C LEU A 49 20.64 3.81 8.09
N ALA A 50 20.32 4.45 6.97
CA ALA A 50 20.04 5.88 6.92
C ALA A 50 18.76 6.25 7.69
N ASP A 51 17.70 5.46 7.53
CA ASP A 51 16.45 5.64 8.29
C ASP A 51 16.71 5.48 9.79
N TRP A 52 17.41 4.42 10.20
CA TRP A 52 17.79 4.24 11.61
C TRP A 52 18.59 5.42 12.16
N ALA A 53 19.56 5.94 11.40
CA ALA A 53 20.35 7.10 11.80
C ALA A 53 19.47 8.36 11.98
N PHE A 54 18.53 8.61 11.06
CA PHE A 54 17.59 9.72 11.16
C PHE A 54 16.63 9.58 12.35
N GLN A 55 16.01 8.41 12.53
CA GLN A 55 15.07 8.15 13.62
C GLN A 55 15.72 8.24 15.01
N THR A 56 17.00 7.88 15.12
CA THR A 56 17.75 7.95 16.39
C THR A 56 18.48 9.27 16.62
N ASN A 57 18.72 10.04 15.56
CA ASN A 57 19.35 11.36 15.61
C ASN A 57 18.83 12.25 14.47
N VAL A 58 17.80 13.04 14.78
CA VAL A 58 17.12 13.91 13.80
C VAL A 58 18.00 15.13 13.49
N THR A 59 18.71 15.07 12.36
CA THR A 59 19.53 16.17 11.81
C THR A 59 19.27 16.31 10.31
N ASP A 60 19.50 17.51 9.76
CA ASP A 60 19.35 17.78 8.34
C ASP A 60 20.22 16.85 7.47
N GLU A 61 21.46 16.58 7.90
CA GLU A 61 22.37 15.65 7.22
C GLU A 61 21.82 14.22 7.13
N ASN A 62 21.25 13.70 8.23
CA ASN A 62 20.65 12.37 8.24
C ASN A 62 19.37 12.32 7.38
N GLN A 63 18.59 13.41 7.36
CA GLN A 63 17.41 13.55 6.52
C GLN A 63 17.78 13.55 5.04
N GLU A 64 18.80 14.31 4.64
CA GLU A 64 19.32 14.35 3.27
C GLU A 64 19.85 12.97 2.83
N ASN A 65 20.60 12.29 3.70
CA ASN A 65 21.12 10.95 3.42
C ASN A 65 19.98 9.91 3.26
N LEU A 66 18.94 9.98 4.10
CA LEU A 66 17.74 9.15 3.94
C LEU A 66 17.03 9.42 2.60
N ALA A 67 16.82 10.69 2.27
CA ALA A 67 16.19 11.11 1.01
C ALA A 67 16.98 10.62 -0.22
N TYR A 68 18.32 10.66 -0.16
CA TYR A 68 19.19 10.16 -1.23
C TYR A 68 18.93 8.68 -1.51
N TYR A 69 18.98 7.81 -0.50
CA TYR A 69 18.74 6.37 -0.72
C TYR A 69 17.29 6.07 -1.12
N GLN A 70 16.32 6.85 -0.64
CA GLN A 70 14.93 6.76 -1.07
C GLN A 70 14.78 7.07 -2.57
N GLU A 71 15.44 8.12 -3.06
CA GLU A 71 15.46 8.47 -4.48
C GLU A 71 16.11 7.37 -5.33
N GLN A 72 17.26 6.83 -4.89
CA GLN A 72 17.90 5.71 -5.59
C GLN A 72 16.98 4.49 -5.71
N PHE A 73 16.21 4.19 -4.65
CA PHE A 73 15.26 3.07 -4.65
C PHE A 73 14.11 3.32 -5.62
N ASN A 74 13.54 4.53 -5.61
CA ASN A 74 12.44 4.93 -6.49
C ASN A 74 12.84 4.94 -7.98
N ASN A 75 14.10 5.31 -8.27
CA ASN A 75 14.64 5.40 -9.62
C ASN A 75 15.36 4.12 -10.09
N PHE A 76 15.23 3.00 -9.36
CA PHE A 76 15.88 1.76 -9.72
C PHE A 76 15.42 1.29 -11.12
N PRO A 77 16.33 0.96 -12.05
CA PRO A 77 15.96 0.63 -13.41
C PRO A 77 15.22 -0.72 -13.49
N VAL A 78 14.02 -0.69 -14.08
CA VAL A 78 13.18 -1.88 -14.27
C VAL A 78 13.16 -2.31 -15.74
N THR A 79 13.31 -3.60 -15.98
CA THR A 79 13.16 -4.22 -17.30
C THR A 79 11.83 -4.98 -17.35
N GLU A 80 11.04 -4.75 -18.39
CA GLU A 80 9.76 -5.42 -18.57
C GLU A 80 9.91 -6.80 -19.22
N TYR A 81 9.23 -7.79 -18.66
CA TYR A 81 9.09 -9.13 -19.21
C TYR A 81 7.62 -9.55 -19.20
N PRO A 82 7.19 -10.49 -20.06
CA PRO A 82 5.84 -11.03 -20.04
C PRO A 82 5.66 -12.03 -18.89
N TRP A 83 5.78 -11.56 -17.63
CA TRP A 83 5.86 -12.40 -16.42
C TRP A 83 4.76 -13.47 -16.33
N THR A 84 3.53 -13.12 -16.68
CA THR A 84 2.36 -13.99 -16.59
C THR A 84 2.34 -15.12 -17.64
N THR A 85 3.14 -15.01 -18.71
CA THR A 85 3.19 -16.04 -19.78
C THR A 85 4.21 -17.14 -19.51
N PHE A 86 5.01 -17.01 -18.46
CA PHE A 86 6.07 -17.98 -18.15
C PHE A 86 5.54 -19.26 -17.51
N GLY A 87 4.34 -19.29 -16.93
CA GLY A 87 3.79 -20.50 -16.32
C GLY A 87 4.67 -21.09 -15.20
N ASP A 88 5.42 -20.22 -14.51
CA ASP A 88 6.27 -20.55 -13.36
C ASP A 88 5.79 -19.70 -12.18
N ASP A 89 5.10 -20.34 -11.24
CA ASP A 89 4.42 -19.66 -10.13
C ASP A 89 5.40 -18.90 -9.22
N ASP A 90 6.62 -19.41 -9.05
CA ASP A 90 7.65 -18.75 -8.24
C ASP A 90 8.13 -17.46 -8.91
N VAL A 91 8.39 -17.50 -10.22
CA VAL A 91 8.74 -16.32 -11.01
C VAL A 91 7.62 -15.28 -10.98
N ILE A 92 6.37 -15.70 -11.17
CA ILE A 92 5.21 -14.81 -11.15
C ILE A 92 5.05 -14.17 -9.76
N ARG A 93 5.23 -14.95 -8.69
CA ARG A 93 5.16 -14.46 -7.31
C ARG A 93 6.26 -13.45 -6.99
N GLN A 94 7.49 -13.72 -7.40
CA GLN A 94 8.61 -12.77 -7.23
C GLN A 94 8.38 -11.49 -8.03
N ALA A 95 7.97 -11.60 -9.30
CA ALA A 95 7.63 -10.44 -10.11
C ALA A 95 6.48 -9.62 -9.51
N LYS A 96 5.46 -10.28 -8.94
CA LYS A 96 4.38 -9.62 -8.18
C LYS A 96 4.93 -8.85 -6.99
N LYS A 97 5.82 -9.46 -6.21
CA LYS A 97 6.43 -8.85 -5.02
C LYS A 97 7.20 -7.58 -5.33
N TYR A 98 7.90 -7.54 -6.47
CA TYR A 98 8.61 -6.35 -6.95
C TYR A 98 7.71 -5.35 -7.70
N GLY A 99 6.41 -5.65 -7.89
CA GLY A 99 5.47 -4.80 -8.61
C GLY A 99 5.55 -4.91 -10.14
N PHE A 100 6.40 -5.79 -10.67
CA PHE A 100 6.67 -5.89 -12.11
C PHE A 100 5.52 -6.47 -12.93
N LEU A 101 4.47 -7.01 -12.30
CA LEU A 101 3.24 -7.40 -13.00
C LEU A 101 2.42 -6.20 -13.49
N THR A 102 2.64 -5.01 -12.92
CA THR A 102 2.00 -3.77 -13.35
C THR A 102 2.91 -3.09 -14.38
N PRO A 103 2.46 -2.85 -15.63
CA PRO A 103 3.28 -2.16 -16.63
C PRO A 103 3.64 -0.74 -16.20
N GLN A 104 4.80 -0.22 -16.65
CA GLN A 104 5.24 1.14 -16.30
C GLN A 104 4.20 2.21 -16.69
N SER A 105 3.54 2.03 -17.84
CA SER A 105 2.47 2.93 -18.30
C SER A 105 1.28 3.08 -17.33
N VAL A 106 1.05 2.09 -16.45
CA VAL A 106 0.02 2.18 -15.41
C VAL A 106 0.53 3.03 -14.24
N TYR A 107 1.81 2.89 -13.87
CA TYR A 107 2.46 3.74 -12.88
C TYR A 107 2.45 5.21 -13.30
N ASP A 108 2.76 5.48 -14.57
CA ASP A 108 2.75 6.85 -15.13
C ASP A 108 1.35 7.47 -15.05
N LYS A 109 0.29 6.70 -15.35
CA LYS A 109 -1.11 7.17 -15.25
C LYS A 109 -1.55 7.51 -13.84
N VAL A 110 -0.98 6.86 -12.82
CA VAL A 110 -1.35 7.11 -11.42
C VAL A 110 -0.50 8.19 -10.78
N HIS A 111 0.63 8.60 -11.38
CA HIS A 111 1.62 9.51 -10.80
C HIS A 111 0.99 10.77 -10.18
N ASP A 112 0.37 11.63 -10.98
CA ASP A 112 -0.21 12.90 -10.50
C ASP A 112 -1.34 12.67 -9.49
N THR A 113 -2.11 11.60 -9.67
CA THR A 113 -3.19 11.26 -8.73
C THR A 113 -2.64 10.77 -7.39
N ARG A 114 -1.47 10.12 -7.40
CA ARG A 114 -0.75 9.67 -6.21
C ARG A 114 -0.09 10.84 -5.50
N GLU A 115 0.51 11.78 -6.21
CA GLU A 115 1.04 13.02 -5.61
C GLU A 115 -0.07 13.79 -4.89
N GLU A 116 -1.19 14.04 -5.58
CA GLU A 116 -2.33 14.72 -4.95
C GLU A 116 -2.90 13.94 -3.75
N LEU A 117 -2.93 12.60 -3.84
CA LEU A 117 -3.35 11.77 -2.72
C LEU A 117 -2.40 11.93 -1.52
N ASN A 118 -1.09 11.96 -1.75
CA ASN A 118 -0.10 12.16 -0.70
C ASN A 118 -0.26 13.53 -0.04
N ASP A 119 -0.48 14.59 -0.81
CA ASP A 119 -0.73 15.93 -0.27
C ASP A 119 -1.98 15.97 0.62
N VAL A 120 -3.06 15.31 0.19
CA VAL A 120 -4.29 15.21 1.00
C VAL A 120 -4.04 14.43 2.29
N ILE A 121 -3.27 13.33 2.24
CA ILE A 121 -2.91 12.54 3.42
C ILE A 121 -2.07 13.39 4.38
N ASN A 122 -1.06 14.11 3.88
CA ASN A 122 -0.19 14.95 4.69
C ASN A 122 -0.99 16.03 5.41
N GLN A 123 -1.91 16.72 4.72
CA GLN A 123 -2.81 17.69 5.35
C GLN A 123 -3.69 17.06 6.44
N MET A 124 -4.20 15.84 6.22
CA MET A 124 -4.98 15.14 7.24
C MET A 124 -4.15 14.77 8.47
N VAL A 125 -2.89 14.35 8.27
CA VAL A 125 -1.95 14.01 9.36
C VAL A 125 -1.57 15.25 10.15
N GLU A 126 -1.30 16.37 9.49
CA GLU A 126 -1.01 17.67 10.11
C GLU A 126 -2.17 18.13 11.00
N ILE A 127 -3.40 18.17 10.45
CA ILE A 127 -4.61 18.51 11.22
C ILE A 127 -4.75 17.59 12.45
N PHE A 128 -4.57 16.28 12.29
CA PHE A 128 -4.69 15.36 13.40
C PHE A 128 -3.63 15.59 14.49
N SER A 129 -2.41 15.94 14.10
CA SER A 129 -1.25 16.11 15.00
C SER A 129 -1.26 17.44 15.74
N GLU A 130 -1.76 18.49 15.09
CA GLU A 130 -1.74 19.86 15.63
C GLU A 130 -3.04 20.25 16.35
N GLU A 131 -4.12 19.47 16.21
CA GLU A 131 -5.40 19.81 16.81
C GLU A 131 -5.33 19.84 18.35
N THR A 132 -5.71 20.98 18.92
CA THR A 132 -5.78 21.18 20.37
C THR A 132 -7.19 21.43 20.86
N VAL A 133 -7.48 21.07 22.11
CA VAL A 133 -8.76 21.37 22.76
C VAL A 133 -8.56 22.16 24.05
N CYS A 134 -9.58 22.90 24.43
CA CYS A 134 -9.59 23.66 25.68
C CYS A 134 -9.91 22.76 26.87
N SER A 135 -9.33 23.07 28.04
CA SER A 135 -9.55 22.32 29.26
C SER A 135 -11.03 22.31 29.66
N TYR A 136 -11.47 21.19 30.25
CA TYR A 136 -12.80 21.04 30.82
C TYR A 136 -13.06 22.07 31.93
N THR A 137 -12.06 22.30 32.80
CA THR A 137 -12.17 23.13 34.02
C THR A 137 -11.83 24.60 33.79
N ASP A 138 -10.91 24.91 32.87
CA ASP A 138 -10.52 26.28 32.51
C ASP A 138 -10.51 26.47 31.00
N LYS A 139 -11.50 27.21 30.48
CA LYS A 139 -11.66 27.43 29.03
C LYS A 139 -10.60 28.34 28.42
N ASN A 140 -9.73 28.97 29.22
CA ASN A 140 -8.62 29.77 28.72
C ASN A 140 -7.39 28.92 28.37
N VAL A 141 -7.32 27.67 28.84
CA VAL A 141 -6.21 26.75 28.58
C VAL A 141 -6.55 25.87 27.37
N CYS A 142 -6.04 26.21 26.18
CA CYS A 142 -6.37 25.56 24.90
C CYS A 142 -5.14 24.98 24.19
N ASN A 143 -4.41 24.13 24.90
CA ASN A 143 -3.18 23.50 24.43
C ASN A 143 -3.18 21.97 24.60
N LEU A 144 -4.33 21.35 24.90
CA LEU A 144 -4.41 19.91 25.11
C LEU A 144 -4.48 19.19 23.76
N THR A 145 -3.51 18.33 23.50
CA THR A 145 -3.41 17.52 22.28
C THR A 145 -3.99 16.12 22.50
N PHE A 146 -4.27 15.37 21.43
CA PHE A 146 -4.79 14.01 21.59
C PHE A 146 -3.81 13.09 22.32
N ASN A 147 -2.54 13.12 21.91
CA ASN A 147 -1.45 12.40 22.54
C ASN A 147 -0.36 13.40 22.94
N PRO A 148 -0.02 13.55 24.24
CA PRO A 148 -0.37 12.64 25.34
C PRO A 148 -1.65 13.01 26.14
N ASP A 149 -2.16 14.24 26.01
CA ASP A 149 -3.07 14.80 27.02
C ASP A 149 -4.43 14.10 27.08
N LEU A 150 -5.17 14.07 25.96
CA LEU A 150 -6.50 13.46 25.95
C LEU A 150 -6.44 11.95 26.15
N GLN A 151 -5.42 11.27 25.62
CA GLN A 151 -5.19 9.85 25.89
C GLN A 151 -5.00 9.59 27.39
N HIS A 152 -4.24 10.43 28.08
CA HIS A 152 -4.09 10.33 29.52
C HIS A 152 -5.44 10.52 30.24
N ILE A 153 -6.19 11.57 29.89
CA ILE A 153 -7.49 11.87 30.49
C ILE A 153 -8.51 10.75 30.26
N PHE A 154 -8.64 10.24 29.03
CA PHE A 154 -9.53 9.12 28.72
C PHE A 154 -9.15 7.84 29.48
N LYS A 155 -7.88 7.68 29.84
CA LYS A 155 -7.38 6.54 30.61
C LYS A 155 -7.61 6.69 32.11
N THR A 156 -7.49 7.90 32.67
CA THR A 156 -7.43 8.11 34.13
C THR A 156 -8.66 8.78 34.73
N SER A 157 -9.40 9.60 33.97
CA SER A 157 -10.58 10.29 34.49
C SER A 157 -11.75 9.34 34.67
N THR A 158 -12.42 9.47 35.81
CA THR A 158 -13.66 8.75 36.13
C THR A 158 -14.89 9.66 36.03
N ASN A 159 -14.74 10.91 35.59
CA ASN A 159 -15.85 11.87 35.49
C ASN A 159 -16.51 11.76 34.10
N PRO A 160 -17.76 11.27 34.01
CA PRO A 160 -18.42 11.08 32.71
C PRO A 160 -18.61 12.38 31.90
N GLU A 161 -18.85 13.51 32.57
CA GLU A 161 -19.06 14.79 31.88
C GLU A 161 -17.75 15.37 31.33
N GLU A 162 -16.63 15.13 32.00
CA GLU A 162 -15.31 15.49 31.49
C GLU A 162 -14.94 14.65 30.26
N LEU A 163 -15.10 13.32 30.35
CA LEU A 163 -14.84 12.40 29.24
C LEU A 163 -15.70 12.74 28.03
N LYS A 164 -17.00 12.96 28.24
CA LYS A 164 -17.94 13.36 27.20
C LYS A 164 -17.56 14.70 26.57
N TYR A 165 -17.15 15.68 27.38
CA TYR A 165 -16.73 16.99 26.89
C TYR A 165 -15.54 16.87 25.93
N TYR A 166 -14.48 16.16 26.33
CA TYR A 166 -13.30 16.02 25.49
C TYR A 166 -13.60 15.20 24.23
N TRP A 167 -14.37 14.11 24.34
CA TRP A 167 -14.74 13.30 23.19
C TRP A 167 -15.51 14.12 22.16
N LEU A 168 -16.55 14.84 22.58
CA LEU A 168 -17.35 15.66 21.68
C LEU A 168 -16.55 16.82 21.09
N THR A 169 -15.77 17.52 21.92
CA THR A 169 -15.01 18.69 21.47
C THR A 169 -13.97 18.29 20.43
N TYR A 170 -13.20 17.24 20.70
CA TYR A 170 -12.17 16.76 19.78
C TYR A 170 -12.77 16.24 18.46
N GLN A 171 -13.82 15.41 18.52
CA GLN A 171 -14.48 14.88 17.33
C GLN A 171 -15.16 15.97 16.49
N ASN A 172 -15.80 16.95 17.11
CA ASN A 172 -16.46 18.04 16.38
C ASN A 172 -15.47 18.95 15.65
N LYS A 173 -14.29 19.18 16.24
CA LYS A 173 -13.23 19.94 15.59
C LYS A 173 -12.62 19.15 14.43
N LEU A 174 -12.05 17.98 14.70
CA LEU A 174 -11.44 17.13 13.67
C LEU A 174 -12.41 16.80 12.54
N GLY A 175 -13.64 16.39 12.87
CA GLY A 175 -14.63 15.97 11.90
C GLY A 175 -15.01 17.06 10.92
N LYS A 176 -14.97 18.33 11.34
CA LYS A 176 -15.25 19.47 10.46
C LYS A 176 -14.17 19.63 9.39
N ASP A 177 -12.90 19.55 9.79
CA ASP A 177 -11.77 19.87 8.93
C ASP A 177 -11.36 18.65 8.07
N LEU A 178 -11.45 17.44 8.62
CA LEU A 178 -11.13 16.20 7.91
C LEU A 178 -12.19 15.77 6.91
N LYS A 179 -13.47 16.16 7.06
CA LYS A 179 -14.58 15.62 6.22
C LYS A 179 -14.36 15.82 4.73
N GLN A 180 -13.92 17.01 4.32
CA GLN A 180 -13.70 17.30 2.90
C GLN A 180 -12.46 16.57 2.37
N LEU A 181 -11.38 16.57 3.14
CA LEU A 181 -10.14 15.88 2.82
C LEU A 181 -10.36 14.37 2.70
N TYR A 182 -11.07 13.75 3.64
CA TYR A 182 -11.41 12.32 3.59
C TYR A 182 -12.26 11.98 2.36
N SER A 183 -13.20 12.86 1.98
CA SER A 183 -13.97 12.68 0.75
C SER A 183 -13.09 12.75 -0.51
N ARG A 184 -12.07 13.61 -0.51
CA ARG A 184 -11.09 13.69 -1.61
C ARG A 184 -10.17 12.47 -1.62
N TYR A 185 -9.67 12.06 -0.46
CA TYR A 185 -8.87 10.85 -0.24
C TYR A 185 -9.56 9.61 -0.82
N VAL A 186 -10.85 9.40 -0.52
CA VAL A 186 -11.61 8.25 -1.03
C VAL A 186 -11.72 8.30 -2.56
N LYS A 187 -12.00 9.47 -3.14
CA LYS A 187 -12.11 9.63 -4.59
C LYS A 187 -10.78 9.33 -5.30
N LEU A 188 -9.68 9.91 -4.81
CA LEU A 188 -8.34 9.71 -5.38
C LEU A 188 -7.88 8.27 -5.23
N SER A 189 -8.07 7.68 -4.04
CA SER A 189 -7.72 6.28 -3.77
C SER A 189 -8.49 5.31 -4.67
N ASN A 190 -9.79 5.55 -4.90
CA ASN A 190 -10.58 4.73 -5.82
C ASN A 190 -10.21 4.95 -7.28
N LYS A 191 -9.83 6.17 -7.69
CA LYS A 191 -9.35 6.45 -9.06
C LYS A 191 -8.09 5.66 -9.36
N ILE A 192 -7.13 5.60 -8.42
CA ILE A 192 -5.92 4.77 -8.55
C ILE A 192 -6.29 3.29 -8.68
N ALA A 193 -7.24 2.81 -7.87
CA ALA A 193 -7.71 1.42 -7.94
C ALA A 193 -8.30 1.08 -9.32
N GLN A 194 -9.15 1.95 -9.87
CA GLN A 194 -9.74 1.77 -11.20
C GLN A 194 -8.71 1.77 -12.32
N ILE A 195 -7.69 2.64 -12.25
CA ILE A 195 -6.58 2.64 -13.23
C ILE A 195 -5.83 1.31 -13.22
N ARG A 196 -5.75 0.66 -12.04
CA ARG A 196 -5.14 -0.67 -11.86
C ARG A 196 -6.12 -1.83 -12.05
N ASN A 197 -7.32 -1.59 -12.61
CA ASN A 197 -8.36 -2.58 -12.88
C ASN A 197 -9.03 -3.21 -11.64
N TYR A 198 -9.04 -2.52 -10.50
CA TYR A 198 -9.86 -2.89 -9.34
C TYR A 198 -11.14 -2.06 -9.30
N THR A 199 -12.19 -2.60 -8.67
CA THR A 199 -13.47 -1.94 -8.46
C THR A 199 -13.33 -0.71 -7.55
N ASN A 200 -12.56 -0.83 -6.48
CA ASN A 200 -12.31 0.22 -5.49
C ASN A 200 -11.03 -0.05 -4.69
N ARG A 201 -10.65 0.90 -3.84
CA ARG A 201 -9.44 0.81 -3.01
C ARG A 201 -9.46 -0.38 -2.04
N ALA A 202 -10.63 -0.75 -1.51
CA ALA A 202 -10.72 -1.86 -0.56
C ALA A 202 -10.34 -3.19 -1.21
N GLU A 203 -10.65 -3.38 -2.49
CA GLU A 203 -10.27 -4.57 -3.23
C GLU A 203 -8.75 -4.75 -3.30
N MET A 204 -8.02 -3.64 -3.50
CA MET A 204 -6.55 -3.64 -3.46
C MET A 204 -6.01 -4.03 -2.08
N TRP A 205 -6.62 -3.53 -1.00
CA TRP A 205 -6.21 -3.88 0.37
C TRP A 205 -6.46 -5.35 0.71
N ILE A 206 -7.54 -5.92 0.17
CA ILE A 206 -7.88 -7.33 0.40
C ILE A 206 -6.94 -8.25 -0.38
N GLU A 207 -6.49 -7.84 -1.56
CA GLU A 207 -5.58 -8.65 -2.38
C GLU A 207 -4.28 -9.03 -1.65
N ASP A 208 -3.77 -8.16 -0.78
CA ASP A 208 -2.53 -8.39 -0.01
C ASP A 208 -2.61 -9.63 0.91
N TYR A 209 -3.81 -10.08 1.28
CA TYR A 209 -4.00 -11.28 2.08
C TYR A 209 -3.75 -12.58 1.30
N GLU A 210 -3.79 -12.53 -0.04
CA GLU A 210 -3.70 -13.70 -0.93
C GLU A 210 -4.59 -14.88 -0.48
N GLY A 211 -5.71 -14.54 0.19
CA GLY A 211 -6.55 -15.48 0.92
C GLY A 211 -7.79 -15.88 0.11
N PRO A 212 -8.98 -15.93 0.73
CA PRO A 212 -10.19 -16.23 -0.03
C PRO A 212 -10.39 -15.20 -1.15
N PRO A 213 -11.13 -15.54 -2.22
CA PRO A 213 -11.50 -14.58 -3.25
C PRO A 213 -12.00 -13.27 -2.62
N VAL A 214 -11.66 -12.13 -3.21
CA VAL A 214 -11.98 -10.82 -2.62
C VAL A 214 -13.47 -10.67 -2.32
N ALA A 215 -14.34 -11.26 -3.16
CA ALA A 215 -15.78 -11.31 -2.96
C ALA A 215 -16.23 -12.06 -1.68
N GLU A 216 -15.45 -13.04 -1.23
CA GLU A 216 -15.74 -13.88 -0.06
C GLU A 216 -15.08 -13.34 1.22
N PHE A 217 -14.07 -12.48 1.10
CA PHE A 217 -13.35 -11.95 2.26
C PHE A 217 -14.27 -11.32 3.34
N PRO A 218 -15.30 -10.50 3.01
CA PRO A 218 -16.20 -9.95 4.02
C PRO A 218 -17.00 -11.02 4.78
N SER A 219 -17.45 -12.09 4.11
CA SER A 219 -18.25 -13.14 4.77
C SER A 219 -17.37 -13.98 5.71
N VAL A 220 -16.13 -14.26 5.32
CA VAL A 220 -15.14 -14.93 6.19
C VAL A 220 -14.88 -14.09 7.44
N MET A 221 -14.64 -12.78 7.29
CA MET A 221 -14.39 -11.90 8.44
C MET A 221 -15.61 -11.78 9.38
N LEU A 222 -16.82 -11.69 8.82
CA LEU A 222 -18.05 -11.70 9.63
C LEU A 222 -18.24 -13.03 10.36
N GLY A 223 -17.96 -14.16 9.72
CA GLY A 223 -18.02 -15.48 10.36
C GLY A 223 -17.00 -15.65 11.50
N LEU A 224 -15.83 -15.01 11.41
CA LEU A 224 -14.87 -14.94 12.51
C LEU A 224 -15.37 -14.04 13.64
N TYR A 225 -15.95 -12.89 13.31
CA TYR A 225 -16.57 -12.00 14.31
C TYR A 225 -17.68 -12.72 15.08
N ASP A 226 -18.55 -13.48 14.41
CA ASP A 226 -19.65 -14.21 15.06
C ASP A 226 -19.17 -15.27 16.07
N GLN A 227 -17.98 -15.83 15.87
CA GLN A 227 -17.37 -16.76 16.83
C GLN A 227 -16.85 -16.03 18.08
N ILE A 228 -16.37 -14.80 17.94
CA ILE A 228 -15.82 -13.99 19.04
C ILE A 228 -16.93 -13.22 19.78
N ALA A 229 -18.02 -12.88 19.08
CA ALA A 229 -19.11 -12.07 19.59
C ALA A 229 -19.71 -12.58 20.92
N PRO A 230 -19.92 -13.89 21.16
CA PRO A 230 -20.42 -14.39 22.44
C PRO A 230 -19.51 -14.08 23.63
N LEU A 231 -18.19 -14.11 23.43
CA LEU A 231 -17.22 -13.74 24.45
C LEU A 231 -17.19 -12.22 24.66
N TYR A 232 -17.15 -11.45 23.57
CA TYR A 232 -17.16 -9.99 23.64
C TYR A 232 -18.35 -9.45 24.45
N LYS A 233 -19.54 -10.01 24.24
CA LYS A 233 -20.78 -9.68 24.96
C LYS A 233 -20.78 -10.04 26.46
N GLN A 234 -19.80 -10.80 26.94
CA GLN A 234 -19.65 -11.11 28.37
C GLN A 234 -18.68 -10.16 29.09
N ILE A 235 -17.87 -9.42 28.34
CA ILE A 235 -16.83 -8.51 28.88
C ILE A 235 -17.38 -7.09 29.10
N PHE A 236 -18.42 -6.70 28.35
CA PHE A 236 -19.10 -5.41 28.41
C PHE A 236 -20.59 -5.61 28.68
#